data_AF-A0A529NC00-F1
#
_entry.id   AF-A0A529NC00-F1
#
_cell.length_a   1.000
_cell.length_b   1.000
_cell.length_c   1.000
_cell.angle_alpha   90.00
_cell.angle_beta   90.00
_cell.angle_gamma   90.00
#
_symmetry.space_group_name_H-M   'P 1'
#
loop_
_entity.id
_entity.type
_entity.pdbx_description
1 polymer ?
#
loop_
_entity_poly.entity_id
_entity_poly.type
_entity_poly.pdbx_seq_one_letter_code
_entity_poly.pdbx_strand_id
1 'polypeptide(L)'
;VQAQILELLAELKSRKGMSMLFITHDLGIVRRFADRVYVMRQGEVVEEGEAETLFANPQHAYTKMLLAAEPTGSKAPPPAGAPVMLEGRNVEVVFRIGGGFLAGEPLML
;
A
#
# COMPACT_ATOMS: atom_id res chain seq x y z
N VAL A 1 -4.96 4.53 7.92
CA VAL A 1 -5.97 5.34 7.18
C VAL A 1 -6.28 4.76 5.80
N GLN A 2 -5.30 4.53 4.91
CA GLN A 2 -5.56 4.09 3.53
C GLN A 2 -6.36 2.78 3.41
N ALA A 3 -6.06 1.76 4.22
CA ALA A 3 -6.83 0.51 4.24
C ALA A 3 -8.31 0.73 4.63
N GLN A 4 -8.61 1.63 5.57
CA GLN A 4 -9.98 1.91 6.00
C GLN A 4 -10.81 2.59 4.90
N ILE A 5 -10.19 3.47 4.11
CA ILE A 5 -10.86 4.11 2.97
C ILE A 5 -11.18 3.06 1.91
N LEU A 6 -10.24 2.17 1.60
CA LEU A 6 -10.44 1.11 0.60
C LEU A 6 -11.50 0.11 1.03
N GLU A 7 -11.56 -0.25 2.32
CA GLU A 7 -12.61 -1.10 2.89
C GLU A 7 -14.00 -0.46 2.73
N LEU A 8 -14.12 0.84 3.05
CA LEU A 8 -15.36 1.60 2.87
C LEU A 8 -15.78 1.65 1.40
N LEU A 9 -14.82 1.86 0.49
CA LEU A 9 -15.08 1.88 -0.94
C LEU A 9 -15.56 0.52 -1.46
N ALA A 10 -14.96 -0.58 -0.97
CA ALA A 10 -15.39 -1.94 -1.31
C ALA A 10 -16.81 -2.24 -0.80
N GLU A 11 -17.16 -1.79 0.41
CA GLU A 11 -18.52 -1.89 0.94
C GLU A 11 -19.52 -1.11 0.07
N LEU A 12 -19.17 0.12 -0.31
CA LEU A 12 -20.00 0.96 -1.16
C LEU A 12 -20.20 0.37 -2.56
N LYS A 13 -19.15 -0.20 -3.16
CA LYS A 13 -19.21 -0.93 -4.43
C LYS A 13 -20.26 -2.03 -4.35
N SER A 14 -20.19 -2.87 -3.32
CA SER A 14 -21.10 -3.99 -3.08
C SER A 14 -22.55 -3.52 -2.87
N ARG A 15 -22.79 -2.62 -1.91
CA ARG A 15 -24.14 -2.15 -1.57
C ARG A 15 -24.84 -1.42 -2.71
N LYS A 16 -24.09 -0.73 -3.57
CA LYS A 16 -24.65 0.11 -4.65
C LYS A 16 -24.56 -0.52 -6.03
N GLY A 17 -23.99 -1.73 -6.16
CA GLY A 17 -23.78 -2.38 -7.46
C GLY A 17 -22.90 -1.55 -8.41
N MET A 18 -21.94 -0.80 -7.86
CA MET A 18 -21.10 0.10 -8.65
C MET A 18 -19.86 -0.61 -9.21
N SER A 19 -19.35 -0.13 -10.34
CA SER A 19 -18.00 -0.47 -10.80
C SER A 19 -16.98 0.53 -10.27
N MET A 20 -15.75 0.08 -10.07
CA MET A 20 -14.65 0.91 -9.58
C MET A 20 -13.42 0.74 -10.47
N LEU A 21 -12.81 1.87 -10.86
CA LEU A 21 -11.52 1.90 -11.52
C LEU A 21 -10.49 2.53 -10.58
N PHE A 22 -9.45 1.76 -10.28
CA PHE A 22 -8.32 2.23 -9.50
C PHE A 22 -7.12 2.51 -10.42
N ILE A 23 -6.51 3.67 -10.28
CA ILE A 23 -5.24 4.02 -10.91
C ILE A 23 -4.23 4.19 -9.79
N THR A 24 -3.31 3.24 -9.65
CA THR A 24 -2.33 3.23 -8.57
C THR A 24 -1.03 2.56 -9.03
N HIS A 25 0.05 2.89 -8.34
CA HIS A 25 1.35 2.21 -8.46
C HIS A 25 1.60 1.24 -7.29
N ASP A 26 0.70 1.22 -6.29
CA ASP A 26 0.79 0.35 -5.12
C ASP A 26 0.22 -1.02 -5.44
N LEU A 27 1.10 -1.99 -5.65
CA LEU A 27 0.77 -3.37 -5.97
C LEU A 27 0.10 -4.11 -4.80
N GLY A 28 0.36 -3.69 -3.55
CA GLY A 28 -0.31 -4.23 -2.36
C GLY A 28 -1.81 -3.91 -2.34
N ILE A 29 -2.19 -2.71 -2.78
CA ILE A 29 -3.60 -2.34 -2.95
C ILE A 29 -4.23 -3.15 -4.08
N VAL A 30 -3.56 -3.22 -5.23
CA VAL A 30 -4.06 -3.98 -6.39
C VAL A 30 -4.32 -5.43 -5.99
N ARG A 31 -3.38 -6.08 -5.31
CA ARG A 31 -3.49 -7.47 -4.87
C ARG A 31 -4.69 -7.74 -3.97
N ARG A 32 -5.11 -6.74 -3.17
CA ARG A 32 -6.16 -6.91 -2.16
C ARG A 32 -7.56 -6.48 -2.63
N PHE A 33 -7.66 -5.55 -3.58
CA PHE A 33 -8.93 -4.91 -3.92
C PHE A 33 -9.32 -4.99 -5.41
N ALA A 34 -8.39 -5.32 -6.31
CA ALA A 34 -8.70 -5.38 -7.74
C ALA A 34 -9.18 -6.78 -8.16
N ASP A 35 -10.23 -6.83 -8.96
CA ASP A 35 -10.68 -8.08 -9.61
C ASP A 35 -9.86 -8.33 -10.89
N ARG A 36 -9.67 -7.27 -11.71
CA ARG A 36 -8.89 -7.27 -12.95
C ARG A 36 -7.82 -6.19 -12.92
N VAL A 37 -6.70 -6.45 -13.57
CA VAL A 37 -5.52 -5.58 -13.59
C VAL A 37 -5.10 -5.30 -15.02
N TYR A 38 -4.74 -4.04 -15.27
CA TYR A 38 -4.15 -3.56 -16.52
C TYR A 38 -2.80 -2.93 -16.18
N VAL A 39 -1.73 -3.52 -16.67
CA VAL A 39 -0.38 -2.96 -16.54
C VAL A 39 -0.10 -2.10 -17.77
N MET A 40 0.17 -0.82 -17.54
CA MET A 40 0.45 0.14 -18.60
C MET A 40 1.91 0.59 -18.58
N ARG A 41 2.48 0.80 -19.76
CA ARG A 41 3.81 1.41 -19.93
C ARG A 41 3.80 2.26 -21.21
N GLN A 42 4.30 3.49 -21.10
CA GLN A 42 4.43 4.41 -22.24
C GLN A 42 3.11 4.63 -23.01
N GLY A 43 1.98 4.63 -22.31
CA GLY A 43 0.65 4.84 -22.91
C GLY A 43 0.00 3.58 -23.49
N GLU A 44 0.67 2.42 -23.43
CA GLU A 44 0.14 1.15 -23.94
C GLU A 44 -0.14 0.17 -22.80
N VAL A 45 -1.17 -0.65 -22.97
CA VAL A 45 -1.42 -1.82 -22.10
C VAL A 45 -0.44 -2.92 -22.50
N VAL A 46 0.46 -3.28 -21.60
CA VAL A 46 1.49 -4.29 -21.85
C VAL A 46 1.14 -5.65 -21.26
N GLU A 47 0.21 -5.70 -20.30
CA GLU A 47 -0.31 -6.94 -19.74
C GLU A 47 -1.69 -6.69 -19.11
N GLU A 48 -2.60 -7.66 -19.22
CA GLU A 48 -3.89 -7.64 -18.54
C GLU A 48 -4.27 -9.04 -18.03
N GLY A 49 -5.09 -9.10 -16.98
CA GLY A 49 -5.58 -10.36 -16.44
C GLY A 49 -6.36 -10.21 -15.14
N GLU A 50 -6.82 -11.33 -14.60
CA GLU A 50 -7.28 -11.38 -13.21
C GLU A 50 -6.12 -11.09 -12.27
N ALA A 51 -6.38 -10.36 -11.19
CA ALA A 51 -5.34 -9.96 -10.25
C ALA A 51 -4.55 -11.17 -9.71
N GLU A 52 -5.24 -12.24 -9.31
CA GLU A 52 -4.59 -13.43 -8.76
C GLU A 52 -3.63 -14.09 -9.78
N THR A 53 -4.08 -14.25 -11.02
CA THR A 53 -3.27 -14.86 -12.09
C THR A 53 -2.07 -13.98 -12.47
N LEU A 54 -2.26 -12.67 -12.60
CA LEU A 54 -1.21 -11.73 -12.99
C LEU A 54 -0.10 -11.64 -11.93
N PHE A 55 -0.46 -11.74 -10.64
CA PHE A 55 0.52 -11.77 -9.56
C PHE A 55 1.22 -13.13 -9.43
N ALA A 56 0.51 -14.24 -9.67
CA ALA A 56 1.08 -15.59 -9.55
C ALA A 56 1.95 -15.98 -10.75
N ASN A 57 1.55 -15.58 -11.96
CA ASN A 57 2.21 -15.96 -13.20
C ASN A 57 2.27 -14.79 -14.20
N PRO A 58 3.01 -13.70 -13.86
CA PRO A 58 3.19 -12.58 -14.77
C PRO A 58 3.92 -13.04 -16.04
N GLN A 59 3.45 -12.62 -17.21
CA GLN A 59 4.05 -12.97 -18.49
C GLN A 59 5.02 -11.89 -18.98
N HIS A 60 4.65 -10.62 -18.88
CA HIS A 60 5.42 -9.52 -19.45
C HIS A 60 6.63 -9.17 -18.57
N ALA A 61 7.77 -8.88 -19.21
CA ALA A 61 9.03 -8.59 -18.51
C ALA A 61 8.93 -7.38 -17.59
N TYR A 62 8.18 -6.35 -18.01
CA TYR A 62 7.92 -5.17 -17.19
C TYR A 62 7.10 -5.49 -15.92
N THR A 63 6.06 -6.32 -16.03
CA THR A 63 5.25 -6.74 -14.88
C THR A 63 6.08 -7.55 -13.89
N LYS A 64 6.92 -8.46 -14.38
CA LYS A 64 7.90 -9.20 -13.56
C LYS A 64 8.83 -8.25 -12.80
N MET A 65 9.34 -7.23 -13.48
CA MET A 65 10.19 -6.21 -12.87
C MET A 65 9.45 -5.41 -11.79
N LEU A 66 8.20 -5.01 -12.03
CA LEU A 66 7.37 -4.31 -11.05
C LEU A 66 7.12 -5.14 -9.80
N LEU A 67 6.73 -6.41 -9.97
CA LEU A 67 6.50 -7.33 -8.85
C LEU A 67 7.78 -7.61 -8.05
N ALA A 68 8.92 -7.74 -8.73
CA ALA A 68 10.22 -7.93 -8.09
C ALA A 68 10.74 -6.68 -7.34
N ALA A 69 10.17 -5.50 -7.61
CA ALA A 69 10.52 -4.27 -6.92
C ALA A 69 9.79 -4.11 -5.57
N GLU A 70 8.79 -4.96 -5.27
CA GLU A 70 8.17 -4.94 -3.94
C GLU A 70 9.22 -5.28 -2.86
N PRO A 71 9.35 -4.46 -1.80
CA PRO A 71 10.29 -4.74 -0.73
C PRO A 71 9.94 -6.07 -0.04
N THR A 72 10.82 -7.06 -0.16
CA THR A 72 10.68 -8.34 0.56
C THR A 72 11.71 -8.45 1.67
N GLY A 73 11.29 -9.03 2.80
CA GLY A 73 12.17 -9.44 3.90
C GLY A 73 12.23 -8.46 5.07
N SER A 74 12.83 -8.92 6.16
CA SER A 74 13.20 -8.11 7.30
C SER A 74 14.67 -7.70 7.20
N LYS A 75 15.01 -6.52 7.70
CA LYS A 75 16.43 -6.16 7.87
C LYS A 75 17.07 -7.13 8.86
N ALA A 76 18.19 -7.73 8.47
CA ALA A 76 18.99 -8.51 9.40
C ALA A 76 19.44 -7.60 10.57
N PRO A 77 19.48 -8.12 11.81
CA PRO A 77 20.00 -7.36 12.93
C PRO A 77 21.45 -6.96 12.67
N PRO A 78 21.89 -5.79 13.15
CA PRO A 78 23.29 -5.39 13.04
C PRO A 78 24.20 -6.42 13.75
N PRO A 79 25.43 -6.65 13.27
CA PRO A 79 26.39 -7.55 13.91
C PRO A 79 26.62 -7.19 15.38
N ALA A 80 26.89 -8.21 16.21
CA ALA A 80 27.30 -7.99 17.59
C ALA A 80 28.56 -7.10 17.64
N GLY A 81 28.45 -5.92 18.25
CA GLY A 81 29.55 -4.95 18.34
C GLY A 81 29.58 -3.86 17.26
N ALA A 82 28.56 -3.77 16.39
CA ALA A 82 28.45 -2.65 15.46
C ALA A 82 28.43 -1.29 16.21
N PRO A 83 29.20 -0.28 15.75
CA PRO A 83 29.22 1.02 16.41
C PRO A 83 27.86 1.70 16.31
N VAL A 84 27.41 2.33 17.40
CA VAL A 84 26.19 3.13 17.40
C VAL A 84 26.45 4.41 16.60
N MET A 85 25.86 4.49 15.40
CA MET A 85 25.99 5.67 14.53
C MET A 85 25.07 6.81 14.95
N LEU A 86 23.89 6.47 15.48
CA LEU A 86 22.87 7.40 15.93
C LEU A 86 22.13 6.76 17.11
N GLU A 87 22.05 7.47 18.23
CA GLU A 87 21.28 7.07 19.40
C GLU A 87 20.10 8.03 19.58
N GLY A 88 18.88 7.51 19.47
CA GLY A 88 17.67 8.26 19.81
C GLY A 88 17.33 8.05 21.28
N ARG A 89 17.40 9.12 22.09
CA ARG A 89 16.92 9.11 23.48
C ARG A 89 15.66 9.96 23.57
N ASN A 90 14.67 9.51 24.33
CA ASN A 90 13.38 10.21 24.50
C ASN A 90 12.68 10.52 23.15
N VAL A 91 12.70 9.56 22.22
CA VAL A 91 11.99 9.72 20.94
C VAL A 91 10.50 9.57 21.21
N GLU A 92 9.77 10.66 21.12
CA GLU A 92 8.32 10.71 21.26
C GLU A 92 7.68 10.93 19.89
N VAL A 93 6.65 10.16 19.57
CA VAL A 93 5.89 10.31 18.33
C VAL A 93 4.48 10.77 18.68
N VAL A 94 4.27 12.08 18.67
CA VAL A 94 2.98 12.68 19.02
C VAL A 94 2.10 12.80 17.78
N PHE A 95 0.95 12.13 17.78
CA PHE A 95 -0.08 12.30 16.76
C PHE A 95 -1.18 13.24 17.29
N ARG A 96 -1.32 14.44 16.72
CA ARG A 96 -2.46 15.32 17.04
C ARG A 96 -3.68 14.87 16.24
N ILE A 97 -4.57 14.10 16.86
CA ILE A 97 -5.83 13.68 16.26
C ILE A 97 -6.96 14.51 16.89
N GLY A 98 -7.52 15.45 16.11
CA GLY A 98 -8.62 16.32 16.52
C GLY A 98 -8.28 17.81 16.51
N GLY A 99 -9.18 18.62 15.94
CA GLY A 99 -8.98 20.07 15.78
C GLY A 99 -10.06 20.73 14.92
N GLY A 100 -11.32 20.61 15.34
CA GLY A 100 -12.42 21.47 14.88
C GLY A 100 -12.98 22.24 16.07
N PHE A 101 -13.80 23.27 15.84
CA PHE A 101 -14.31 24.23 16.85
C PHE A 101 -15.05 23.62 18.08
N LEU A 102 -15.21 22.29 18.13
CA LEU A 102 -15.85 21.52 19.20
C LEU A 102 -15.00 20.33 19.74
N ALA A 103 -13.75 20.15 19.29
CA ALA A 103 -12.92 19.05 19.77
C ALA A 103 -12.18 19.46 21.06
N GLY A 104 -12.43 18.73 22.15
CA GLY A 104 -11.80 18.95 23.47
C GLY A 104 -10.29 18.74 23.50
N GLU A 105 -9.69 18.89 24.69
CA GLU A 105 -8.25 18.81 24.95
C GLU A 105 -7.59 17.62 24.21
N PRO A 106 -6.48 17.84 23.50
CA PRO A 106 -5.82 16.80 22.73
C PRO A 106 -5.31 15.69 23.66
N LEU A 107 -5.73 14.46 23.40
CA LEU A 107 -5.17 13.29 24.04
C LEU A 107 -3.71 13.11 23.58
N MET A 108 -2.76 13.23 24.51
CA MET A 108 -1.38 12.79 24.30
C MET A 108 -1.33 11.27 24.45
N LEU A 109 -0.90 10.58 23.40
CA LEU A 109 -0.57 9.16 23.39
C LEU A 109 0.91 8.99 23.08
#